data_AF-A0ABD1SJL4-F1
#
_entry.id   AF-A0ABD1SJL4-F1
#
_cell.length_a   1.000
_cell.length_b   1.000
_cell.length_c   1.000
_cell.angle_alpha   90.00
_cell.angle_beta   90.00
_cell.angle_gamma   90.00
#
_symmetry.space_group_name_H-M   'P 1'
#
loop_
_entity.id
_entity.type
_entity.pdbx_description
1 polymer ?
#
loop_
_entity_poly.entity_id
_entity_poly.type
_entity_poly.pdbx_seq_one_letter_code
_entity_poly.pdbx_strand_id
1 'polypeptide(L)'
;MYWVSRNPELLTYFNASEPWSRVYSTPDPRNRKPQELSEDELEIELFRLCSQARKPSFDTATAADSWLAFMDQLLMLPDDSAFKKDSLRRKIIELIDLYYDALDAPKSGKNVKVPDFLKAKSYPHYMERGPSFTYHSASILGQIYDRIEESKTEILPTKEILKLPSFDVDIPEKYLSMWKDRYDEYRMDMTRALKSGGESKNAAADEVIRKYKQLLYDAPDIEESAKKTEDIEMEALAIYRVTYDFARRRNDIGKCKFAWSVAGIALCNLHSRKMAGPNERPLVILSSLLRDILK
;
A
#
# COMPACT_ATOMS: atom_id res chain seq x y z
N MET A 1 -13.80 5.24 13.68
CA MET A 1 -14.42 4.47 12.58
C MET A 1 -14.69 3.07 13.08
N TYR A 2 -15.79 2.44 12.66
CA TYR A 2 -16.12 1.07 13.04
C TYR A 2 -16.00 0.15 11.83
N TRP A 3 -15.50 -1.07 12.04
CA TRP A 3 -15.65 -2.14 11.06
C TRP A 3 -17.01 -2.80 11.26
N VAL A 4 -17.83 -2.82 10.21
CA VAL A 4 -19.19 -3.37 10.24
C VAL A 4 -19.30 -4.50 9.22
N SER A 5 -19.54 -5.72 9.70
CA SER A 5 -19.80 -6.88 8.84
C SER A 5 -21.27 -7.28 8.91
N ARG A 6 -21.87 -7.55 7.74
CA ARG A 6 -23.23 -8.08 7.59
C ARG A 6 -23.24 -9.50 7.01
N ASN A 7 -22.08 -10.17 6.97
CA ASN A 7 -21.98 -11.52 6.43
C ASN A 7 -22.69 -12.52 7.37
N PRO A 8 -23.74 -13.22 6.92
CA PRO A 8 -24.51 -14.13 7.78
C PRO A 8 -23.68 -15.30 8.31
N GLU A 9 -22.69 -15.80 7.55
CA GLU A 9 -21.83 -16.90 8.00
C GLU A 9 -20.98 -16.49 9.19
N LEU A 10 -20.37 -15.30 9.15
CA LEU A 10 -19.59 -14.78 10.28
C LEU A 10 -20.47 -14.51 11.51
N LEU A 11 -21.65 -13.95 11.29
CA LEU A 11 -22.57 -13.62 12.38
C LEU A 11 -23.16 -14.86 13.07
N THR A 12 -23.32 -15.97 12.35
CA THR A 12 -23.87 -17.22 12.91
C THR A 12 -22.95 -17.86 13.93
N TYR A 13 -21.63 -17.74 13.76
CA TYR A 13 -20.63 -18.37 14.64
C TYR A 13 -20.00 -17.41 15.65
N PHE A 14 -20.26 -16.11 15.55
CA PHE A 14 -19.71 -15.12 16.47
C PHE A 14 -20.47 -15.11 17.79
N ASN A 15 -19.75 -15.29 18.90
CA ASN A 15 -20.27 -15.11 20.25
C ASN A 15 -19.55 -13.95 20.92
N ALA A 16 -20.31 -12.99 21.45
CA ALA A 16 -19.74 -11.86 22.17
C ALA A 16 -19.07 -12.33 23.47
N SER A 17 -17.85 -11.85 23.71
CA SER A 17 -17.16 -12.04 24.98
C SER A 17 -17.43 -10.89 25.95
N GLU A 18 -17.09 -11.09 27.21
CA GLU A 18 -17.02 -9.99 28.17
C GLU A 18 -16.03 -8.91 27.69
N PRO A 19 -16.33 -7.62 27.91
CA PRO A 19 -15.40 -6.54 27.64
C PRO A 19 -14.09 -6.72 28.40
N TRP A 20 -12.98 -6.34 27.78
CA TRP A 20 -11.71 -6.24 28.49
C TRP A 20 -11.84 -5.27 29.68
N SER A 21 -11.28 -5.68 30.81
CA SER A 21 -11.10 -4.84 31.99
C SER A 21 -9.62 -4.77 32.32
N ARG A 22 -9.18 -3.58 32.72
CA ARG A 22 -7.79 -3.29 33.02
C ARG A 22 -7.38 -3.94 34.34
N VAL A 23 -6.26 -4.65 34.33
CA VAL A 23 -5.69 -5.31 35.52
C VAL A 23 -4.46 -4.56 36.04
N TYR A 24 -3.64 -4.06 35.12
CA TYR A 24 -2.41 -3.33 35.39
C TYR A 24 -2.48 -1.89 34.82
N SER A 25 -1.80 -0.97 35.48
CA SER A 25 -1.67 0.42 35.03
C SER A 25 -0.26 0.90 35.31
N THR A 26 0.35 1.50 34.30
CA THR A 26 1.61 2.23 34.44
C THR A 26 1.38 3.39 35.40
N PRO A 27 2.26 3.59 36.41
CA PRO A 27 2.13 4.69 37.35
C PRO A 27 2.04 6.05 36.66
N ASP A 28 1.20 6.93 37.19
CA ASP A 28 1.06 8.28 36.65
C ASP A 28 2.35 9.08 36.88
N PRO A 29 2.76 9.88 35.88
CA PRO A 29 3.88 10.79 36.05
C PRO A 29 3.54 11.87 37.09
N ARG A 30 4.54 12.33 37.84
CA ARG A 30 4.39 13.53 38.68
C ARG A 30 4.41 14.77 37.79
N ASN A 31 3.28 15.09 37.19
CA ASN A 31 3.15 16.28 36.36
C ASN A 31 2.76 17.49 37.22
N ARG A 32 3.54 18.57 37.12
CA ARG A 32 3.12 19.90 37.60
C ARG A 32 2.24 20.54 36.56
N LYS A 33 1.26 21.33 36.99
CA LYS A 33 0.45 22.11 36.04
C LYS A 33 1.31 23.23 35.45
N PRO A 34 1.05 23.66 34.20
CA PRO A 34 1.77 24.79 33.62
C PRO A 34 1.72 26.07 34.47
N GLN A 35 0.62 26.28 35.20
CA GLN A 35 0.41 27.41 36.10
C GLN A 35 1.28 27.39 37.36
N GLU A 36 1.86 26.22 37.69
CA GLU A 36 2.72 26.02 38.85
C GLU A 36 4.21 26.20 38.51
N LEU A 37 4.53 26.49 37.24
CA LEU A 37 5.88 26.67 36.73
C LEU A 37 6.17 28.15 36.53
N SER A 38 7.39 28.57 36.87
CA SER A 38 7.93 29.86 36.44
C SER A 38 8.17 29.91 34.92
N GLU A 39 8.39 31.09 34.35
CA GLU A 39 8.66 31.25 32.91
C GLU A 39 9.87 30.42 32.44
N ASP A 40 10.98 30.48 33.19
CA ASP A 40 12.20 29.71 32.89
C ASP A 40 11.97 28.20 32.98
N GLU A 41 11.23 27.74 34.00
CA GLU A 41 10.88 26.33 34.16
C GLU A 41 9.96 25.84 33.02
N LEU A 42 9.05 26.70 32.56
CA LEU A 42 8.15 26.40 31.45
C LEU A 42 8.93 26.24 30.15
N GLU A 43 9.90 27.12 29.87
CA GLU A 43 10.76 27.03 28.69
C GLU A 43 11.56 25.71 28.69
N ILE A 44 12.20 25.38 29.82
CA ILE A 44 12.94 24.12 29.98
C ILE A 44 12.03 22.91 29.76
N GLU A 45 10.81 22.93 30.33
CA GLU A 45 9.85 21.84 30.21
C GLU A 45 9.35 21.68 28.76
N LEU A 46 9.11 22.77 28.05
CA LEU A 46 8.76 22.75 26.62
C LEU A 46 9.88 22.15 25.77
N PHE A 47 11.14 22.52 26.02
CA PHE A 47 12.29 21.92 25.33
C PHE A 47 12.40 20.42 25.62
N ARG A 48 12.19 20.02 26.88
CA ARG A 48 12.19 18.60 27.29
C ARG A 48 11.11 17.81 26.57
N LEU A 49 9.87 18.31 26.55
CA LEU A 49 8.74 17.69 25.86
C LEU A 49 8.97 17.62 24.35
N CYS A 50 9.47 18.69 23.73
CA CYS A 50 9.81 18.70 22.31
C CYS A 50 10.88 17.66 21.97
N SER A 51 11.90 17.52 22.81
CA SER A 51 12.95 16.52 22.64
C SER A 51 12.42 15.09 22.79
N GLN A 52 11.55 14.84 23.78
CA GLN A 52 10.93 13.53 24.01
C GLN A 52 9.96 13.15 22.89
N ALA A 53 9.13 14.08 22.41
CA ALA A 53 8.19 13.84 21.31
C ALA A 53 8.90 13.47 20.00
N ARG A 54 10.15 13.90 19.80
CA ARG A 54 10.97 13.54 18.64
C ARG A 54 11.65 12.18 18.76
N LYS A 55 11.64 11.55 19.95
CA LYS A 55 12.18 10.20 20.14
C LYS A 55 11.07 9.19 19.88
N PRO A 56 11.18 8.33 18.86
CA PRO A 56 10.20 7.29 18.64
C PRO A 56 10.22 6.31 19.83
N SER A 57 9.05 6.06 20.41
CA SER A 57 8.83 4.89 21.27
C SER A 57 8.34 3.74 20.41
N PHE A 58 8.88 2.55 20.66
CA PHE A 58 8.45 1.32 20.02
C PHE A 58 7.67 0.43 20.97
N ASP A 59 7.26 0.93 22.15
CA ASP A 59 6.62 0.12 23.18
C ASP A 59 5.23 -0.37 22.75
N THR A 60 4.44 0.48 22.08
CA THR A 60 3.14 0.08 21.49
C THR A 60 3.32 -1.04 20.46
N ALA A 61 4.31 -0.92 19.58
CA ALA A 61 4.61 -1.94 18.56
C ALA A 61 5.13 -3.23 19.21
N THR A 62 6.06 -3.11 20.17
CA THR A 62 6.65 -4.24 20.91
C THR A 62 5.58 -5.00 21.68
N ALA A 63 4.64 -4.30 22.31
CA ALA A 63 3.53 -4.92 23.03
C ALA A 63 2.61 -5.69 22.07
N ALA A 64 2.22 -5.08 20.95
CA ALA A 64 1.38 -5.71 19.94
C ALA A 64 2.04 -6.94 19.30
N ASP A 65 3.31 -6.84 18.91
CA ASP A 65 4.08 -7.93 18.31
C ASP A 65 4.23 -9.12 19.28
N SER A 66 4.53 -8.83 20.55
CA SER A 66 4.69 -9.87 21.57
C SER A 66 3.35 -10.52 21.93
N TRP A 67 2.27 -9.73 21.95
CA TRP A 67 0.91 -10.23 22.16
C TRP A 67 0.52 -11.19 21.06
N LEU A 68 0.78 -10.84 19.80
CA LEU A 68 0.46 -11.67 18.64
C LEU A 68 1.19 -13.02 18.71
N ALA A 69 2.48 -13.01 19.02
CA ALA A 69 3.26 -14.24 19.18
C ALA A 69 2.75 -15.12 20.33
N PHE A 70 2.41 -14.55 21.49
CA PHE A 70 1.90 -15.34 22.61
C PHE A 70 0.47 -15.86 22.38
N MET A 71 -0.39 -15.10 21.71
CA MET A 71 -1.72 -15.55 21.35
C MET A 71 -1.65 -16.71 20.35
N ASP A 72 -0.78 -16.59 19.34
CA ASP A 72 -0.53 -17.65 18.38
C ASP A 72 -0.03 -18.93 19.05
N GLN A 73 0.95 -18.82 19.95
CA GLN A 73 1.40 -19.95 20.78
C GLN A 73 0.30 -20.53 21.65
N LEU A 74 -0.54 -19.70 22.27
CA LEU A 74 -1.65 -20.14 23.11
C LEU A 74 -2.64 -21.00 22.32
N LEU A 75 -2.93 -20.62 21.07
CA LEU A 75 -3.83 -21.36 20.17
C LEU A 75 -3.25 -22.69 19.70
N MET A 76 -1.93 -22.84 19.67
CA MET A 76 -1.26 -24.09 19.27
C MET A 76 -1.04 -25.07 20.43
N LEU A 77 -1.20 -24.65 21.69
CA LEU A 77 -0.92 -25.50 22.84
C LEU A 77 -1.99 -26.59 23.03
N PRO A 78 -1.59 -27.86 23.28
CA PRO A 78 -2.52 -28.94 23.65
C PRO A 78 -3.30 -28.61 24.92
N ASP A 79 -4.50 -29.16 25.07
CA ASP A 79 -5.38 -28.89 26.22
C ASP A 79 -4.79 -29.31 27.56
N ASP A 80 -3.93 -30.32 27.58
CA ASP A 80 -3.27 -30.82 28.80
C ASP A 80 -2.16 -29.88 29.33
N SER A 81 -1.87 -28.77 28.64
CA SER A 81 -0.81 -27.80 29.01
C SER A 81 -1.31 -26.62 29.85
N ALA A 82 -2.18 -26.86 30.84
CA ALA A 82 -2.86 -25.82 31.63
C ALA A 82 -1.91 -24.73 32.18
N PHE A 83 -0.81 -25.12 32.84
CA PHE A 83 0.15 -24.16 33.41
C PHE A 83 0.78 -23.22 32.36
N LYS A 84 1.12 -23.75 31.18
CA LYS A 84 1.68 -22.94 30.08
C LYS A 84 0.61 -22.00 29.51
N LYS A 85 -0.61 -22.48 29.33
CA LYS A 85 -1.75 -21.67 28.87
C LYS A 85 -2.01 -20.50 29.83
N ASP A 86 -2.01 -20.76 31.13
CA ASP A 86 -2.24 -19.70 32.14
C ASP A 86 -1.08 -18.72 32.24
N SER A 87 0.15 -19.18 32.06
CA SER A 87 1.32 -18.29 31.94
C SER A 87 1.20 -17.36 30.73
N LEU A 88 0.85 -17.89 29.55
CA LEU A 88 0.65 -17.08 28.34
C LEU A 88 -0.51 -16.11 28.49
N ARG A 89 -1.66 -16.56 29.02
CA ARG A 89 -2.83 -15.70 29.28
C ARG A 89 -2.49 -14.50 30.16
N ARG A 90 -1.72 -14.71 31.23
CA ARG A 90 -1.26 -13.59 32.09
C ARG A 90 -0.41 -12.59 31.32
N LYS A 91 0.55 -13.05 30.52
CA LYS A 91 1.37 -12.18 29.68
C LYS A 91 0.54 -11.41 28.66
N ILE A 92 -0.42 -12.08 28.02
CA ILE A 92 -1.33 -11.50 27.02
C ILE A 92 -2.14 -10.36 27.66
N ILE A 93 -2.71 -10.57 28.85
CA ILE A 93 -3.48 -9.53 29.57
C ILE A 93 -2.59 -8.34 29.93
N GLU A 94 -1.40 -8.58 30.50
CA GLU A 94 -0.46 -7.51 30.86
C GLU A 94 0.00 -6.70 29.64
N LEU A 95 0.21 -7.37 28.50
CA LEU A 95 0.54 -6.72 27.22
C LEU A 95 -0.60 -5.86 26.67
N ILE A 96 -1.86 -6.27 26.85
CA ILE A 96 -3.03 -5.44 26.47
C ILE A 96 -3.05 -4.15 27.28
N ASP A 97 -2.85 -4.25 28.59
CA ASP A 97 -2.84 -3.09 29.49
C ASP A 97 -1.70 -2.11 29.13
N LEU A 98 -0.50 -2.64 28.89
CA LEU A 98 0.66 -1.85 28.45
C LEU A 98 0.47 -1.24 27.06
N TYR A 99 -0.18 -1.95 26.14
CA TYR A 99 -0.47 -1.43 24.80
C TYR A 99 -1.34 -0.17 24.88
N TYR A 100 -2.42 -0.19 25.67
CA TYR A 100 -3.28 0.96 25.84
C TYR A 100 -2.59 2.11 26.58
N ASP A 101 -1.77 1.82 27.60
CA ASP A 101 -0.97 2.85 28.24
C ASP A 101 0.02 3.49 27.27
N ALA A 102 0.69 2.70 26.42
CA ALA A 102 1.63 3.21 25.45
C ALA A 102 0.94 4.03 24.35
N LEU A 103 -0.27 3.62 23.95
CA LEU A 103 -1.10 4.35 22.98
C LEU A 103 -1.49 5.75 23.50
N ASP A 104 -1.82 5.87 24.79
CA ASP A 104 -2.17 7.14 25.43
C ASP A 104 -0.98 7.83 26.13
N ALA A 105 0.23 7.27 26.08
CA ALA A 105 1.44 7.87 26.66
C ALA A 105 1.71 9.30 26.17
N PRO A 106 1.53 9.65 24.87
CA PRO A 106 1.71 11.02 24.41
C PRO A 106 0.74 12.04 25.04
N LYS A 107 -0.42 11.58 25.53
CA LYS A 107 -1.44 12.44 26.16
C LYS A 107 -1.31 12.46 27.68
N SER A 108 -1.05 11.29 28.26
CA SER A 108 -0.96 11.11 29.72
C SER A 108 0.40 11.48 30.30
N GLY A 109 1.45 11.52 29.46
CA GLY A 109 2.83 11.69 29.90
C GLY A 109 3.42 10.45 30.59
N LYS A 110 2.71 9.32 30.56
CA LYS A 110 3.20 8.06 31.14
C LYS A 110 4.45 7.57 30.42
N ASN A 111 5.44 7.13 31.18
CA ASN A 111 6.65 6.51 30.65
C ASN A 111 6.47 4.99 30.62
N VAL A 112 5.91 4.49 29.52
CA VAL A 112 5.62 3.08 29.36
C VAL A 112 6.84 2.37 28.79
N LYS A 113 7.22 1.25 29.42
CA LYS A 113 8.27 0.37 28.92
C LYS A 113 7.80 -1.07 29.02
N VAL A 114 7.88 -1.81 27.92
CA VAL A 114 7.55 -3.24 27.93
C VAL A 114 8.69 -4.02 28.62
N PRO A 115 8.43 -4.74 29.73
CA PRO A 115 9.43 -5.56 30.40
C PRO A 115 9.95 -6.70 29.52
N ASP A 116 11.23 -7.08 29.68
CA ASP A 116 11.86 -8.10 28.82
C ASP A 116 11.21 -9.48 28.92
N PHE A 117 10.62 -9.83 30.07
CA PHE A 117 9.91 -11.11 30.23
C PHE A 117 8.58 -11.18 29.46
N LEU A 118 8.04 -10.03 29.06
CA LEU A 118 6.86 -9.89 28.19
C LEU A 118 7.23 -9.77 26.71
N LYS A 119 8.51 -9.67 26.36
CA LYS A 119 8.93 -9.63 24.96
C LYS A 119 9.01 -11.04 24.40
N ALA A 120 8.38 -11.25 23.25
CA ALA A 120 8.52 -12.50 22.51
C ALA A 120 9.96 -12.61 21.96
N LYS A 121 10.52 -13.83 21.99
CA LYS A 121 11.85 -14.13 21.46
C LYS A 121 11.81 -14.70 20.03
N SER A 122 10.68 -15.29 19.67
CA SER A 122 10.39 -15.83 18.36
C SER A 122 8.96 -15.51 17.98
N TYR A 123 8.73 -15.42 16.68
CA TYR A 123 7.49 -14.95 16.08
C TYR A 123 6.98 -15.98 15.07
N PRO A 124 5.67 -16.04 14.83
CA PRO A 124 5.13 -16.92 13.81
C PRO A 124 5.61 -16.50 12.41
N HIS A 125 5.77 -17.48 11.52
CA HIS A 125 6.36 -17.30 10.20
C HIS A 125 5.65 -16.29 9.31
N TYR A 126 4.33 -16.16 9.44
CA TYR A 126 3.55 -15.15 8.73
C TYR A 126 3.88 -13.69 9.13
N MET A 127 4.68 -13.46 10.18
CA MET A 127 5.20 -12.12 10.54
C MET A 127 6.54 -11.79 9.87
N GLU A 128 7.15 -12.73 9.12
CA GLU A 128 8.33 -12.50 8.27
C GLU A 128 9.55 -11.87 9.00
N ARG A 129 9.80 -12.27 10.25
CA ARG A 129 10.90 -11.71 11.10
C ARG A 129 12.28 -12.31 10.81
N GLY A 130 12.41 -13.10 9.75
CA GLY A 130 13.64 -13.79 9.36
C GLY A 130 13.86 -15.12 10.08
N PRO A 131 14.73 -16.00 9.55
CA PRO A 131 14.79 -17.42 9.94
C PRO A 131 15.23 -17.64 11.38
N SER A 132 16.07 -16.77 11.96
CA SER A 132 16.59 -16.94 13.32
C SER A 132 15.59 -16.59 14.43
N PHE A 133 14.50 -15.89 14.10
CA PHE A 133 13.50 -15.41 15.06
C PHE A 133 12.11 -15.96 14.76
N THR A 134 12.02 -16.99 13.92
CA THR A 134 10.75 -17.48 13.38
C THR A 134 10.49 -18.92 13.79
N TYR A 135 9.23 -19.24 14.10
CA TYR A 135 8.73 -20.60 14.22
C TYR A 135 7.56 -20.80 13.24
N HIS A 136 7.33 -22.04 12.83
CA HIS A 136 6.18 -22.37 11.98
C HIS A 136 4.90 -22.44 12.82
N SER A 137 3.92 -21.60 12.49
CA SER A 137 2.64 -21.57 13.18
C SER A 137 1.65 -22.55 12.55
N ALA A 138 1.00 -23.38 13.36
CA ALA A 138 -0.13 -24.21 12.97
C ALA A 138 -1.49 -23.54 13.28
N SER A 139 -1.49 -22.29 13.74
CA SER A 139 -2.73 -21.53 13.97
C SER A 139 -3.45 -21.22 12.65
N ILE A 140 -4.69 -20.75 12.73
CA ILE A 140 -5.47 -20.40 11.52
C ILE A 140 -4.76 -19.37 10.64
N LEU A 141 -4.04 -18.41 11.23
CA LEU A 141 -3.28 -17.40 10.47
C LEU A 141 -2.08 -18.03 9.76
N GLY A 142 -1.38 -18.96 10.43
CA GLY A 142 -0.32 -19.76 9.81
C GLY A 142 -0.82 -20.57 8.62
N GLN A 143 -1.92 -21.31 8.81
CA GLN A 143 -2.52 -22.13 7.75
C GLN A 143 -2.98 -21.30 6.54
N ILE A 144 -3.60 -20.13 6.77
CA ILE A 144 -4.00 -19.21 5.69
C ILE A 144 -2.76 -18.72 4.95
N TYR A 145 -1.71 -18.34 5.68
CA TYR A 145 -0.47 -17.85 5.10
C TYR A 145 0.19 -18.93 4.21
N ASP A 146 0.33 -20.15 4.74
CA ASP A 146 0.91 -21.28 4.00
C ASP A 146 0.11 -21.60 2.75
N ARG A 147 -1.22 -21.60 2.83
CA ARG A 147 -2.08 -21.85 1.67
C ARG A 147 -1.90 -20.81 0.57
N ILE A 148 -1.68 -19.56 0.95
CA ILE A 148 -1.39 -18.48 0.01
C ILE A 148 0.00 -18.66 -0.60
N GLU A 149 1.02 -18.97 0.19
CA GLU A 149 2.37 -19.24 -0.32
C GLU A 149 2.42 -20.45 -1.26
N GLU A 150 1.73 -21.53 -0.93
CA GLU A 150 1.55 -22.71 -1.79
C GLU A 150 0.92 -22.32 -3.13
N SER A 151 -0.14 -21.49 -3.11
CA SER A 151 -0.79 -21.01 -4.34
C SER A 151 0.10 -20.09 -5.19
N LYS A 152 1.11 -19.45 -4.59
CA LYS A 152 2.13 -18.71 -5.35
C LYS A 152 3.12 -19.65 -6.03
N THR A 153 3.41 -20.80 -5.41
CA THR A 153 4.29 -21.84 -5.97
C THR A 153 3.61 -22.75 -7.00
N GLU A 154 2.29 -22.94 -6.90
CA GLU A 154 1.45 -23.50 -7.97
C GLU A 154 1.34 -22.49 -9.10
N ILE A 155 2.39 -22.40 -9.93
CA ILE A 155 2.46 -21.72 -11.24
C ILE A 155 1.39 -20.62 -11.36
N LEU A 156 1.66 -19.43 -10.79
CA LEU A 156 1.04 -18.24 -11.36
C LEU A 156 1.33 -18.34 -12.87
N PRO A 157 0.31 -18.36 -13.76
CA PRO A 157 0.58 -18.27 -15.17
C PRO A 157 1.47 -17.04 -15.31
N THR A 158 2.68 -17.24 -15.82
CA THR A 158 3.65 -16.19 -16.19
C THR A 158 2.82 -14.99 -16.56
N LYS A 159 2.79 -13.91 -15.74
CA LYS A 159 1.83 -12.80 -15.90
C LYS A 159 1.83 -12.39 -17.37
N GLU A 160 0.88 -12.94 -18.13
CA GLU A 160 1.03 -12.91 -19.56
C GLU A 160 0.69 -11.49 -19.94
N ILE A 161 1.66 -10.76 -20.48
CA ILE A 161 1.44 -9.38 -20.89
C ILE A 161 0.59 -9.46 -22.17
N LEU A 162 -0.72 -9.51 -21.97
CA LEU A 162 -1.72 -9.62 -23.02
C LEU A 162 -2.02 -8.24 -23.57
N LYS A 163 -2.12 -8.17 -24.90
CA LYS A 163 -2.64 -7.01 -25.61
C LYS A 163 -4.16 -7.06 -25.63
N LEU A 164 -4.80 -5.91 -25.59
CA LEU A 164 -6.25 -5.81 -25.71
C LEU A 164 -6.67 -6.19 -27.13
N PRO A 165 -7.58 -7.16 -27.32
CA PRO A 165 -8.05 -7.56 -28.65
C PRO A 165 -8.62 -6.38 -29.45
N SER A 166 -9.26 -5.42 -28.78
CA SER A 166 -9.79 -4.20 -29.41
C SER A 166 -8.72 -3.31 -30.07
N PHE A 167 -7.44 -3.51 -29.76
CA PHE A 167 -6.31 -2.75 -30.31
C PHE A 167 -5.51 -3.55 -31.33
N ASP A 168 -5.96 -4.75 -31.70
CA ASP A 168 -5.38 -5.55 -32.77
C ASP A 168 -5.90 -5.04 -34.12
N VAL A 169 -5.29 -3.95 -34.59
CA VAL A 169 -5.59 -3.31 -35.87
C VAL A 169 -4.28 -3.12 -36.63
N ASP A 170 -4.36 -3.15 -37.96
CA ASP A 170 -3.24 -2.83 -38.83
C ASP A 170 -2.83 -1.36 -38.65
N ILE A 171 -1.61 -1.17 -38.14
CA ILE A 171 -1.00 0.13 -37.92
C ILE A 171 0.06 0.34 -39.02
N PRO A 172 0.04 1.47 -39.75
CA PRO A 172 1.08 1.78 -40.72
C PRO A 172 2.49 1.72 -40.12
N GLU A 173 3.42 1.03 -40.81
CA GLU A 173 4.79 0.82 -40.34
C GLU A 173 5.53 2.13 -40.01
N LYS A 174 5.20 3.22 -40.71
CA LYS A 174 5.74 4.56 -40.44
C LYS A 174 5.54 4.99 -38.97
N TYR A 175 4.37 4.71 -38.39
CA TYR A 175 4.05 5.09 -37.02
C TYR A 175 4.75 4.17 -36.02
N LEU A 176 4.85 2.86 -36.34
CA LEU A 176 5.55 1.88 -35.52
C LEU A 176 7.06 2.18 -35.44
N SER A 177 7.71 2.43 -36.57
CA SER A 177 9.13 2.78 -36.60
C SER A 177 9.40 4.07 -35.82
N MET A 178 8.63 5.13 -36.09
CA MET A 178 8.78 6.41 -35.42
C MET A 178 8.64 6.29 -33.89
N TRP A 179 7.62 5.58 -33.41
CA TRP A 179 7.39 5.43 -31.97
C TRP A 179 8.31 4.43 -31.30
N LYS A 180 8.89 3.49 -32.05
CA LYS A 180 9.97 2.63 -31.56
C LYS A 180 11.23 3.44 -31.23
N ASP A 181 11.65 4.31 -32.14
CA ASP A 181 12.82 5.17 -31.93
C ASP A 181 12.58 6.14 -30.75
N ARG A 182 11.41 6.79 -30.73
CA ARG A 182 11.00 7.67 -29.61
C ARG A 182 10.91 6.94 -28.28
N TYR A 183 10.43 5.69 -28.27
CA TYR A 183 10.37 4.89 -27.04
C TYR A 183 11.76 4.51 -26.53
N ASP A 184 12.70 4.21 -27.43
CA ASP A 184 14.08 3.95 -27.06
C ASP A 184 14.74 5.18 -26.42
N GLU A 185 14.52 6.37 -26.98
CA GLU A 185 14.91 7.66 -26.38
C GLU A 185 14.24 7.89 -25.02
N TYR A 186 12.94 7.64 -24.91
CA TYR A 186 12.18 7.81 -23.68
C TYR A 186 12.79 7.01 -22.55
N ARG A 187 13.17 5.76 -22.80
CA ARG A 187 13.80 4.90 -21.79
C ARG A 187 15.12 5.50 -21.29
N MET A 188 15.90 6.13 -22.17
CA MET A 188 17.15 6.80 -21.79
C MET A 188 16.88 8.05 -20.96
N ASP A 189 15.95 8.90 -21.41
CA ASP A 189 15.57 10.13 -20.70
C ASP A 189 14.96 9.84 -19.34
N MET A 190 14.04 8.88 -19.25
CA MET A 190 13.43 8.45 -17.99
C MET A 190 14.46 7.83 -17.03
N THR A 191 15.42 7.05 -17.54
CA THR A 191 16.52 6.52 -16.72
C THR A 191 17.40 7.64 -16.17
N ARG A 192 17.64 8.70 -16.95
CA ARG A 192 18.40 9.87 -16.50
C ARG A 192 17.65 10.63 -15.41
N ALA A 193 16.35 10.87 -15.61
CA ALA A 193 15.49 11.56 -14.64
C ALA A 193 15.36 10.80 -13.30
N LEU A 194 15.32 9.47 -13.33
CA LEU A 194 15.23 8.67 -12.11
C LEU A 194 16.56 8.55 -11.35
N LYS A 195 17.70 8.88 -11.99
CA LYS A 195 19.03 8.87 -11.35
C LYS A 195 19.36 10.15 -10.59
N SER A 196 18.68 11.27 -10.86
CA SER A 196 18.76 12.47 -10.02
C SER A 196 18.00 12.21 -8.71
N GLY A 197 18.70 11.87 -7.62
CA GLY A 197 18.07 11.58 -6.33
C GLY A 197 17.34 12.78 -5.72
N GLY A 198 16.41 12.52 -4.78
CA GLY A 198 15.67 13.54 -4.01
C GLY A 198 14.22 13.78 -4.44
N GLU A 199 13.60 14.86 -3.95
CA GLU A 199 12.24 15.30 -4.32
C GLU A 199 12.13 15.74 -5.79
N SER A 200 13.24 16.15 -6.41
CA SER A 200 13.30 16.57 -7.82
C SER A 200 13.10 15.43 -8.83
N LYS A 201 13.20 14.16 -8.40
CA LYS A 201 13.06 12.99 -9.29
C LYS A 201 11.68 12.88 -9.93
N ASN A 202 10.63 13.22 -9.17
CA ASN A 202 9.25 13.11 -9.63
C ASN A 202 8.97 14.19 -10.69
N ALA A 203 9.37 15.44 -10.39
CA ALA A 203 9.25 16.55 -11.34
C ALA A 203 10.04 16.28 -12.65
N ALA A 204 11.25 15.72 -12.55
CA ALA A 204 12.03 15.35 -13.73
C ALA A 204 11.37 14.23 -14.55
N ALA A 205 10.74 13.24 -13.89
CA ALA A 205 10.02 12.18 -14.58
C ALA A 205 8.74 12.72 -15.27
N ASP A 206 8.01 13.62 -14.62
CA ASP A 206 6.81 14.26 -15.18
C ASP A 206 7.14 15.11 -16.41
N GLU A 207 8.28 15.81 -16.38
CA GLU A 207 8.79 16.58 -17.51
C GLU A 207 9.11 15.69 -18.72
N VAL A 208 9.68 14.50 -18.50
CA VAL A 208 9.89 13.52 -19.56
C VAL A 208 8.55 13.08 -20.15
N ILE A 209 7.54 12.77 -19.32
CA ILE A 209 6.21 12.40 -19.83
C ILE A 209 5.58 13.54 -20.64
N ARG A 210 5.70 14.78 -20.18
CA ARG A 210 5.20 15.98 -20.88
C ARG A 210 5.85 16.14 -22.26
N LYS A 211 7.16 15.93 -22.38
CA LYS A 211 7.87 15.94 -23.68
C LYS A 211 7.25 14.94 -24.66
N TYR A 212 6.99 13.71 -24.25
CA TYR A 212 6.45 12.68 -25.15
C TYR A 212 4.96 12.85 -25.45
N LYS A 213 4.17 13.45 -24.53
CA LYS A 213 2.82 13.91 -24.83
C LYS A 213 2.80 14.97 -25.92
N GLN A 214 3.69 15.96 -25.82
CA GLN A 214 3.84 17.00 -26.85
C GLN A 214 4.20 16.42 -28.21
N LEU A 215 5.02 15.39 -28.28
CA LEU A 215 5.35 14.69 -29.53
C LEU A 215 4.19 13.88 -30.13
N LEU A 216 3.22 13.45 -29.31
CA LEU A 216 2.03 12.72 -29.76
C LEU A 216 0.94 13.68 -30.24
N TYR A 217 0.64 14.70 -29.43
CA TYR A 217 -0.48 15.60 -29.64
C TYR A 217 -0.12 16.88 -30.40
N ASP A 218 1.17 17.15 -30.64
CA ASP A 218 1.67 18.47 -31.08
C ASP A 218 1.20 19.62 -30.17
N ALA A 219 0.84 19.29 -28.93
CA ALA A 219 0.23 20.14 -27.92
C ALA A 219 0.43 19.53 -26.51
N PRO A 220 0.23 20.29 -25.42
CA PRO A 220 0.35 19.76 -24.05
C PRO A 220 -0.54 18.55 -23.78
N ASP A 221 -1.79 18.59 -24.25
CA ASP A 221 -2.79 17.53 -24.10
C ASP A 221 -3.68 17.41 -25.35
N ILE A 222 -4.56 16.41 -25.37
CA ILE A 222 -5.36 16.04 -26.55
C ILE A 222 -6.40 17.10 -26.93
N GLU A 223 -6.93 17.83 -25.95
CA GLU A 223 -7.96 18.87 -26.12
C GLU A 223 -7.42 20.10 -26.87
N GLU A 224 -6.13 20.36 -26.76
CA GLU A 224 -5.43 21.48 -27.41
C GLU A 224 -4.79 21.06 -28.75
N SER A 225 -4.93 19.80 -29.13
CA SER A 225 -4.31 19.26 -30.34
C SER A 225 -5.04 19.72 -31.61
N ALA A 226 -4.30 20.33 -32.53
CA ALA A 226 -4.78 20.60 -33.90
C ALA A 226 -4.66 19.38 -34.84
N LYS A 227 -4.13 18.26 -34.34
CA LYS A 227 -3.86 17.05 -35.12
C LYS A 227 -5.15 16.28 -35.39
N LYS A 228 -5.22 15.64 -36.55
CA LYS A 228 -6.38 14.81 -36.90
C LYS A 228 -6.54 13.68 -35.89
N THR A 229 -7.77 13.45 -35.46
CA THR A 229 -8.07 12.45 -34.44
C THR A 229 -7.64 11.04 -34.88
N GLU A 230 -7.79 10.71 -36.16
CA GLU A 230 -7.38 9.42 -36.72
C GLU A 230 -5.86 9.22 -36.64
N ASP A 231 -5.08 10.29 -36.85
CA ASP A 231 -3.61 10.23 -36.74
C ASP A 231 -3.17 10.07 -35.29
N ILE A 232 -3.82 10.75 -34.35
CA ILE A 232 -3.58 10.58 -32.90
C ILE A 232 -3.90 9.14 -32.48
N GLU A 233 -5.02 8.57 -32.94
CA GLU A 233 -5.43 7.20 -32.62
C GLU A 233 -4.43 6.16 -33.16
N MET A 234 -3.99 6.33 -34.41
CA MET A 234 -3.00 5.44 -35.03
C MET A 234 -1.64 5.51 -34.32
N GLU A 235 -1.20 6.70 -33.91
CA GLU A 235 0.02 6.87 -33.13
C GLU A 235 -0.11 6.33 -31.71
N ALA A 236 -1.26 6.51 -31.05
CA ALA A 236 -1.55 5.93 -29.74
C ALA A 236 -1.50 4.39 -29.78
N LEU A 237 -2.09 3.78 -30.82
CA LEU A 237 -2.00 2.34 -31.07
C LEU A 237 -0.55 1.89 -31.35
N ALA A 238 0.23 2.69 -32.08
CA ALA A 238 1.64 2.42 -32.32
C ALA A 238 2.45 2.40 -31.01
N ILE A 239 2.25 3.39 -30.14
CA ILE A 239 2.85 3.44 -28.80
C ILE A 239 2.46 2.19 -27.99
N TYR A 240 1.17 1.85 -27.96
CA TYR A 240 0.67 0.67 -27.27
C TYR A 240 1.35 -0.61 -27.76
N ARG A 241 1.43 -0.81 -29.08
CA ARG A 241 2.04 -2.00 -29.69
C ARG A 241 3.53 -2.12 -29.37
N VAL A 242 4.29 -1.04 -29.59
CA VAL A 242 5.74 -0.97 -29.34
C VAL A 242 6.07 -1.25 -27.88
N THR A 243 5.34 -0.62 -26.95
CA THR A 243 5.59 -0.78 -25.51
C THR A 243 5.26 -2.17 -25.01
N TYR A 244 4.12 -2.74 -25.41
CA TYR A 244 3.71 -4.09 -25.00
C TYR A 244 4.62 -5.17 -25.62
N ASP A 245 5.05 -5.01 -26.86
CA ASP A 245 6.02 -5.95 -27.46
C ASP A 245 7.37 -5.91 -26.73
N PHE A 246 7.83 -4.73 -26.33
CA PHE A 246 9.03 -4.60 -25.51
C PHE A 246 8.85 -5.18 -24.10
N ALA A 247 7.70 -4.92 -23.46
CA ALA A 247 7.36 -5.42 -22.14
C ALA A 247 7.31 -6.96 -22.13
N ARG A 248 6.69 -7.58 -23.15
CA ARG A 248 6.68 -9.03 -23.37
C ARG A 248 8.08 -9.60 -23.53
N ARG A 249 8.91 -9.00 -24.39
CA ARG A 249 10.31 -9.45 -24.60
C ARG A 249 11.17 -9.38 -23.33
N ARG A 250 10.86 -8.46 -22.41
CA ARG A 250 11.59 -8.28 -21.14
C ARG A 250 10.91 -8.93 -19.94
N ASN A 251 9.72 -9.50 -20.12
CA ASN A 251 8.86 -10.00 -19.06
C ASN A 251 8.67 -8.99 -17.90
N ASP A 252 8.46 -7.71 -18.24
CA ASP A 252 8.36 -6.61 -17.26
C ASP A 252 7.14 -5.72 -17.57
N ILE A 253 6.09 -5.87 -16.76
CA ILE A 253 4.84 -5.12 -16.88
C ILE A 253 5.01 -3.61 -16.64
N GLY A 254 6.04 -3.21 -15.89
CA GLY A 254 6.35 -1.79 -15.64
C GLY A 254 6.67 -1.04 -16.94
N LYS A 255 7.10 -1.75 -17.98
CA LYS A 255 7.41 -1.17 -19.30
C LYS A 255 6.16 -0.72 -20.07
N CYS A 256 4.97 -1.22 -19.71
CA CYS A 256 3.70 -0.77 -20.29
C CYS A 256 3.28 0.62 -19.82
N LYS A 257 3.87 1.14 -18.74
CA LYS A 257 3.50 2.45 -18.15
C LYS A 257 3.55 3.60 -19.16
N PHE A 258 4.51 3.58 -20.09
CA PHE A 258 4.66 4.64 -21.09
C PHE A 258 3.40 4.83 -21.95
N ALA A 259 2.80 3.74 -22.44
CA ALA A 259 1.61 3.82 -23.27
C ALA A 259 0.45 4.52 -22.54
N TRP A 260 0.23 4.17 -21.28
CA TRP A 260 -0.85 4.74 -20.49
C TRP A 260 -0.55 6.14 -19.97
N SER A 261 0.72 6.49 -19.76
CA SER A 261 1.11 7.83 -19.30
C SER A 261 1.10 8.87 -20.42
N VAL A 262 1.43 8.46 -21.66
CA VAL A 262 1.51 9.37 -22.81
C VAL A 262 0.25 9.33 -23.66
N ALA A 263 -0.24 8.13 -24.00
CA ALA A 263 -1.35 7.93 -24.92
C ALA A 263 -2.65 7.48 -24.23
N GLY A 264 -2.69 7.44 -22.89
CA GLY A 264 -3.79 6.85 -22.13
C GLY A 264 -5.16 7.42 -22.49
N ILE A 265 -5.28 8.74 -22.61
CA ILE A 265 -6.56 9.39 -22.96
C ILE A 265 -7.00 9.00 -24.38
N ALA A 266 -6.08 9.00 -25.35
CA ALA A 266 -6.38 8.61 -26.73
C ALA A 266 -6.79 7.13 -26.82
N LEU A 267 -6.10 6.24 -26.10
CA LEU A 267 -6.43 4.81 -26.04
C LEU A 267 -7.79 4.55 -25.38
N CYS A 268 -8.11 5.26 -24.31
CA CYS A 268 -9.41 5.19 -23.65
C CYS A 268 -10.53 5.66 -24.59
N ASN A 269 -10.36 6.82 -25.24
CA ASN A 269 -11.33 7.35 -26.20
C ASN A 269 -11.57 6.38 -27.36
N LEU A 270 -10.50 5.79 -27.91
CA LEU A 270 -10.58 4.78 -28.96
C LEU A 270 -11.32 3.53 -28.49
N HIS A 271 -11.00 3.02 -27.30
CA HIS A 271 -11.65 1.84 -26.74
C HIS A 271 -13.15 2.09 -26.53
N SER A 272 -13.51 3.24 -25.95
CA SER A 272 -14.90 3.65 -25.76
C SER A 272 -15.64 3.75 -27.10
N ARG A 273 -15.03 4.32 -28.15
CA ARG A 273 -15.65 4.41 -29.49
C ARG A 273 -15.86 3.04 -30.12
N LYS A 274 -14.93 2.09 -29.95
CA LYS A 274 -15.05 0.73 -30.49
C LYS A 274 -16.07 -0.14 -29.75
N MET A 275 -16.32 0.16 -28.47
CA MET A 275 -17.28 -0.57 -27.63
C MET A 275 -18.70 0.01 -27.69
N ALA A 276 -18.87 1.23 -28.20
CA ALA A 276 -20.18 1.85 -28.35
C ALA A 276 -20.98 1.23 -29.51
N GLY A 277 -22.26 0.90 -29.28
CA GLY A 277 -23.15 0.42 -30.33
C GLY A 277 -23.38 1.47 -31.44
N PRO A 278 -23.95 1.08 -32.60
CA PRO A 278 -24.08 1.96 -33.78
C PRO A 278 -24.80 3.30 -33.56
N ASN A 279 -25.52 3.47 -32.44
CA ASN A 279 -26.22 4.71 -32.05
C ASN A 279 -25.84 5.23 -30.66
N GLU A 280 -24.79 4.70 -30.03
CA GLU A 280 -24.37 5.13 -28.69
C GLU A 280 -23.12 6.01 -28.80
N ARG A 281 -23.15 7.17 -28.14
CA ARG A 281 -21.97 8.02 -27.99
C ARG A 281 -21.43 7.85 -26.58
N PRO A 282 -20.21 7.31 -26.40
CA PRO A 282 -19.65 7.19 -25.07
C PRO A 282 -19.39 8.58 -24.51
N LEU A 283 -20.00 8.88 -23.36
CA LEU A 283 -19.77 10.11 -22.61
C LEU A 283 -18.63 9.87 -21.62
N VAL A 284 -17.53 10.61 -21.79
CA VAL A 284 -16.46 10.66 -20.79
C VAL A 284 -16.92 11.61 -19.68
N ILE A 285 -17.31 11.06 -18.54
CA ILE A 285 -17.77 11.84 -17.38
C ILE A 285 -16.66 11.89 -16.34
N LEU A 286 -16.26 13.10 -15.92
CA LEU A 286 -15.36 13.29 -14.78
C LEU A 286 -15.98 12.71 -13.50
N SER A 287 -15.17 12.06 -12.68
CA SER A 287 -15.61 11.43 -11.43
C SER A 287 -16.21 12.42 -10.42
N SER A 288 -15.92 13.72 -10.57
CA SER A 288 -16.57 14.81 -9.84
C SER A 288 -18.02 15.02 -10.32
N LEU A 289 -18.23 15.15 -11.63
CA LEU A 289 -19.56 15.30 -12.24
C LEU A 289 -20.45 14.08 -12.00
N LEU A 290 -19.89 12.87 -12.05
CA LEU A 290 -20.65 11.64 -11.80
C LEU A 290 -21.17 11.56 -10.36
N ARG A 291 -20.43 12.13 -9.39
CA ARG A 291 -20.86 12.22 -7.98
C ARG A 291 -21.97 13.23 -7.76
N ASP A 292 -22.05 14.27 -8.59
CA ASP A 292 -23.12 15.27 -8.49
C ASP A 292 -24.39 14.82 -9.24
N ILE A 293 -24.27 13.98 -10.26
CA ILE A 293 -25.40 13.39 -10.98
C ILE A 293 -26.07 12.25 -10.19
N LEU A 294 -25.31 11.54 -9.32
CA LEU A 294 -25.80 10.40 -8.53
C LEU A 294 -26.25 10.78 -7.10
N LYS A 295 -26.44 12.06 -6.81
CA LYS A 295 -27.11 12.55 -5.59
C LYS A 295 -28.60 12.73 -5.85
#